data_AF-A0A846WWM0-F1
#
_entry.id   AF-A0A846WWM0-F1
#
_cell.length_a   1.000
_cell.length_b   1.000
_cell.length_c   1.000
_cell.angle_alpha   90.00
_cell.angle_beta   90.00
_cell.angle_gamma   90.00
#
_symmetry.space_group_name_H-M   'P 1'
#
loop_
_entity.id
_entity.type
_entity.pdbx_description
1 polymer ?
#
loop_
_entity_poly.entity_id
_entity_poly.type
_entity_poly.pdbx_seq_one_letter_code
_entity_poly.pdbx_strand_id
1 'polypeptide(L)' 'MTAVIGPDQFTNGYRAATETLAQLPGPLLGIITNKLLAVTPDPDDDPDYDDGYRQALRDAVGGGQ' A
#
# COMPACT_ATOMS: atom_id res chain seq x y z
N MET A 1 -6.47 -24.68 -20.33
CA MET A 1 -6.98 -23.40 -19.79
C MET A 1 -5.81 -22.75 -19.07
N THR A 2 -5.19 -21.75 -19.68
CA THR A 2 -4.04 -21.06 -19.10
C THR A 2 -4.56 -20.17 -17.98
N ALA A 3 -4.34 -20.55 -16.73
CA ALA A 3 -4.61 -19.66 -15.61
C ALA A 3 -3.74 -18.41 -15.81
N VAL A 4 -4.38 -17.27 -16.05
CA VAL A 4 -3.70 -15.99 -15.94
C VAL A 4 -3.38 -15.87 -14.46
N ILE A 5 -2.14 -16.18 -14.08
CA ILE A 5 -1.66 -15.95 -12.71
C ILE A 5 -1.58 -14.45 -12.56
N GLY A 6 -2.70 -13.84 -12.15
CA GLY A 6 -2.73 -12.46 -11.71
C GLY A 6 -1.84 -12.30 -10.49
N PRO A 7 -1.34 -11.09 -10.22
CA PRO A 7 -0.64 -10.80 -8.98
C PRO A 7 -1.49 -11.23 -7.78
N ASP A 8 -0.85 -11.84 -6.79
CA ASP A 8 -1.45 -12.20 -5.51
C ASP A 8 -1.97 -10.95 -4.77
N GLN A 9 -2.81 -11.16 -3.75
CA GLN A 9 -3.49 -10.06 -3.04
C GLN A 9 -2.51 -9.07 -2.41
N PHE A 10 -1.40 -9.57 -1.88
CA PHE A 10 -0.32 -8.72 -1.35
C PHE A 10 0.26 -7.82 -2.45
N THR A 11 0.60 -8.39 -3.61
CA THR A 11 1.10 -7.61 -4.74
C THR A 11 0.06 -6.57 -5.23
N ASN A 12 -1.23 -6.91 -5.19
CA ASN A 12 -2.31 -5.98 -5.55
C ASN A 12 -2.40 -4.81 -4.56
N GLY A 13 -2.33 -5.08 -3.25
CA GLY A 13 -2.33 -4.06 -2.20
C GLY A 13 -1.12 -3.14 -2.30
N TYR A 14 0.07 -3.72 -2.48
CA TYR A 14 1.32 -2.96 -2.64
C TYR A 14 1.25 -2.03 -3.85
N ARG A 15 0.76 -2.54 -4.99
CA ARG A 15 0.59 -1.74 -6.21
C ARG A 15 -0.42 -0.61 -6.00
N ALA A 16 -1.58 -0.89 -5.40
CA ALA A 16 -2.62 0.11 -5.17
C ALA A 16 -2.14 1.25 -4.27
N ALA A 17 -1.40 0.93 -3.21
CA ALA A 17 -0.74 1.93 -2.37
C ALA A 17 0.27 2.75 -3.18
N THR A 18 1.16 2.10 -3.93
CA THR A 18 2.17 2.80 -4.74
C THR A 18 1.54 3.76 -5.76
N GLU A 19 0.49 3.34 -6.45
CA GLU A 19 -0.25 4.16 -7.41
C GLU A 19 -0.95 5.35 -6.73
N THR A 20 -1.48 5.14 -5.53
CA THR A 20 -2.08 6.21 -4.71
C THR A 20 -1.02 7.22 -4.26
N LEU A 21 0.12 6.74 -3.77
CA LEU A 21 1.22 7.57 -3.30
C LEU A 21 1.86 8.38 -4.44
N ALA A 22 1.95 7.83 -5.65
CA ALA A 22 2.49 8.51 -6.82
C ALA A 22 1.67 9.75 -7.24
N GLN A 23 0.40 9.82 -6.84
CA GLN A 23 -0.48 10.96 -7.10
C GLN A 23 -0.32 12.09 -6.07
N LEU A 24 0.40 11.84 -4.97
CA LEU A 24 0.59 12.81 -3.90
C LEU A 24 1.81 13.70 -4.17
N PRO A 25 1.70 15.03 -4.00
CA PRO A 25 2.88 15.89 -4.04
C PRO A 25 3.81 15.58 -2.87
N GLY A 26 5.12 15.57 -3.12
CA GLY A 26 6.16 15.13 -2.17
C GLY A 26 6.03 15.62 -0.72
N PRO A 27 5.71 16.91 -0.45
CA PRO A 27 5.51 17.40 0.92
C PRO A 27 4.32 16.77 1.65
N LEU A 28 3.27 16.39 0.92
CA LEU A 28 2.08 15.74 1.50
C LEU A 28 2.25 14.24 1.67
N LEU A 29 3.15 13.62 0.89
CA LEU A 29 3.42 12.18 0.94
C LEU A 29 3.71 11.73 2.36
N GLY A 30 4.70 12.33 3.04
CA GLY A 30 5.05 11.95 4.41
C GLY A 30 3.91 12.13 5.43
N ILE A 31 3.08 13.18 5.28
CA ILE A 31 1.96 13.44 6.19
C ILE A 31 0.84 12.42 5.98
N ILE A 32 0.48 12.17 4.72
CA ILE A 32 -0.64 11.28 4.37
C ILE A 32 -0.25 9.83 4.66
N THR A 33 0.96 9.41 4.31
CA THR A 33 1.43 8.04 4.56
C THR A 33 1.44 7.70 6.05
N ASN A 34 1.90 8.62 6.91
CA ASN A 34 1.85 8.43 8.36
C ASN A 34 0.41 8.33 8.90
N LYS A 35 -0.53 9.11 8.35
CA LYS A 35 -1.94 9.02 8.72
C LYS A 35 -2.55 7.68 8.31
N LEU A 36 -2.27 7.22 7.09
CA LEU A 36 -2.77 5.93 6.58
C LEU A 36 -2.19 4.75 7.38
N LEU A 37 -0.93 4.81 7.80
CA LEU A 37 -0.33 3.80 8.68
C LEU A 37 -0.92 3.76 10.09
N ALA A 38 -1.52 4.87 10.55
CA ALA A 38 -2.21 4.95 11.84
C ALA A 38 -3.66 4.44 11.77
N VAL A 39 -4.24 4.26 10.58
CA VAL A 39 -5.58 3.71 10.43
C VAL A 39 -5.58 2.23 10.80
N THR A 40 -6.52 1.85 11.66
CA THR A 40 -6.78 0.45 12.01
C THR A 40 -7.39 -0.26 10.78
N PRO A 41 -6.83 -1.41 10.35
CA PRO A 41 -7.43 -2.24 9.30
C PRO A 41 -8.88 -2.58 9.61
N ASP A 42 -9.72 -2.67 8.58
CA ASP A 42 -11.06 -3.23 8.73
C ASP A 42 -10.92 -4.76 8.86
N PRO A 43 -11.49 -5.40 9.90
CA PRO A 43 -11.43 -6.85 10.04
C PRO A 43 -12.13 -7.63 8.93
N ASP A 44 -13.00 -6.98 8.13
CA ASP A 44 -13.68 -7.60 6.99
C ASP A 44 -12.87 -7.54 5.67
N ASP A 45 -11.75 -6.79 5.65
CA ASP A 45 -10.86 -6.70 4.49
C ASP A 45 -9.92 -7.91 4.35
N ASP A 46 -9.37 -8.10 3.14
CA ASP A 46 -8.40 -9.15 2.85
C ASP A 46 -7.06 -8.83 3.54
N PRO A 47 -6.60 -9.64 4.51
CA PRO A 47 -5.41 -9.31 5.29
C PRO A 47 -4.13 -9.31 4.44
N ASP A 48 -4.06 -10.14 3.38
CA ASP A 48 -2.89 -10.19 2.50
C ASP A 48 -2.82 -8.90 1.66
N TYR A 49 -3.98 -8.41 1.18
CA TYR A 49 -4.07 -7.13 0.49
C TYR A 49 -3.63 -5.97 1.39
N ASP A 50 -4.16 -5.92 2.62
CA ASP A 50 -3.84 -4.87 3.58
C ASP A 50 -2.36 -4.86 3.97
N ASP A 51 -1.76 -6.03 4.17
CA ASP A 51 -0.33 -6.16 4.44
C ASP A 51 0.52 -5.61 3.29
N GLY A 52 0.14 -5.91 2.04
CA GLY A 52 0.76 -5.35 0.84
C GLY A 52 0.67 -3.82 0.80
N TYR A 53 -0.53 -3.29 1.04
CA TYR A 53 -0.79 -1.85 1.06
C TYR A 53 0.06 -1.16 2.13
N ARG A 54 0.10 -1.71 3.35
CA ARG A 54 0.87 -1.15 4.47
C ARG A 54 2.39 -1.25 4.25
N GLN A 55 2.88 -2.29 3.58
CA GLN A 55 4.29 -2.40 3.25
C GLN A 55 4.72 -1.28 2.31
N ALA A 56 3.95 -1.00 1.25
CA ALA A 56 4.22 0.12 0.35
C ALA A 56 4.20 1.48 1.06
N LEU A 57 3.26 1.68 2.00
CA LEU A 57 3.26 2.87 2.86
C LEU A 57 4.56 2.97 3.68
N ARG A 58 5.01 1.89 4.32
CA ARG A 58 6.26 1.87 5.11
C ARG A 58 7.48 2.18 4.26
N ASP A 59 7.59 1.58 3.08
CA ASP A 59 8.68 1.84 2.14
C ASP A 59 8.74 3.31 1.73
N ALA A 60 7.58 3.95 1.53
CA ALA A 60 7.51 5.36 1.19
C ALA A 60 7.94 6.32 2.31
N VAL A 61 7.86 5.90 3.59
CA VAL A 61 8.39 6.68 4.73
C VAL A 61 9.83 6.31 5.08
N GLY A 62 10.23 5.05 4.85
CA GLY A 62 11.54 4.49 5.21
C GLY A 62 12.62 4.63 4.13
N GLY A 63 12.23 4.81 2.86
CA GLY A 63 13.15 4.92 1.71
C GLY A 63 13.79 6.29 1.51
N GLY A 64 13.66 7.21 2.47
CA GLY A 64 14.22 8.56 2.41
C GLY A 64 15.64 8.71 2.98
N GLN A 65 16.48 7.68 2.89
CA GLN A 65 17.90 7.73 3.29
C GLN A 65 18.82 7.66 2.07
#